data_AF-A0A7D4YAR0-F1
#
_entry.id   AF-A0A7D4YAR0-F1
#
_cell.length_a   1.000
_cell.length_b   1.000
_cell.length_c   1.000
_cell.angle_alpha   90.00
_cell.angle_beta   90.00
_cell.angle_gamma   90.00
#
_symmetry.space_group_name_H-M   'P 1'
#
loop_
_entity.id
_entity.type
_entity.pdbx_description
1 polymer ?
#
loop_
_entity_poly.entity_id
_entity_poly.type
_entity_poly.pdbx_seq_one_letter_code
_entity_poly.pdbx_strand_id
1 'polypeptide(L)'
;MNEKWDNIFLYQHAGDDTNKQLENNITKNLLKVVQDTDSQLLRWLLSRGFPDEQWTDYKLSSVDSQVSLHTGSVQEKLEAGGEGYLLGISRYGEEVATETDPDQTADSTIDGYLELVGPDNRSRLIGIEVKTYSDQLRAGQMSKYRHWLGIPRNPESPRLGTVTWGAIYAALNDAVKAQNSANTPRPEMGKDPYLWKEFGQALLYDQLEVIVAENNEAPHKRMWMRPSPDSSDTNSSYEITITWEDSNNATKSRLGWMSTTEFEELLNQVPLSVRKAAFGDPSVSYPRFLDALYEVDEYSNIQNQTTKNIARTALTDGSERAFRMKWLTNDETGEVVSEVPHFRIVKYYKSGNYAQGSAPNLDPDAFESLFESIPMDIRRQALVGNPEPDVSVLWEMTVEDTTNLTDPRISD
;
A
#
# COMPACT_ATOMS: atom_id res chain seq x y z
N MET A 1 2.45 37.85 -4.37
CA MET A 1 1.20 37.17 -4.73
C MET A 1 1.32 35.79 -4.15
N ASN A 2 0.57 35.46 -3.09
CA ASN A 2 0.72 34.20 -2.36
C ASN A 2 0.09 33.08 -3.20
N GLU A 3 0.90 32.09 -3.58
CA GLU A 3 0.54 31.01 -4.51
C GLU A 3 -0.56 30.14 -3.89
N LYS A 4 -1.47 29.61 -4.73
CA LYS A 4 -2.74 28.95 -4.35
C LYS A 4 -2.50 27.54 -3.78
N TRP A 5 -1.77 27.49 -2.67
CA TRP A 5 -1.31 26.32 -1.90
C TRP A 5 -0.10 25.64 -2.55
N ASP A 6 1.11 25.94 -2.06
CA ASP A 6 2.38 25.34 -2.53
C ASP A 6 2.28 23.81 -2.62
N ASN A 7 2.53 23.26 -3.81
CA ASN A 7 2.62 21.82 -4.04
C ASN A 7 3.88 21.26 -3.37
N ILE A 8 3.78 20.91 -2.09
CA ILE A 8 4.88 20.23 -1.37
C ILE A 8 4.97 18.76 -1.79
N PHE A 9 3.92 18.23 -2.43
CA PHE A 9 3.85 16.90 -3.01
C PHE A 9 4.30 16.90 -4.49
N LEU A 10 5.52 17.36 -4.78
CA LEU A 10 6.11 17.12 -6.11
C LEU A 10 6.53 15.65 -6.19
N TYR A 11 5.61 14.85 -6.70
CA TYR A 11 5.75 13.42 -6.94
C TYR A 11 7.01 13.10 -7.78
N GLN A 12 7.98 12.42 -7.18
CA GLN A 12 8.90 11.54 -7.90
C GLN A 12 8.44 10.11 -7.62
N HIS A 13 7.69 9.56 -8.57
CA HIS A 13 7.26 8.16 -8.51
C HIS A 13 8.49 7.27 -8.71
N ALA A 14 8.67 6.33 -7.78
CA ALA A 14 9.62 5.21 -7.76
C ALA A 14 10.28 4.84 -9.11
N GLY A 15 11.57 5.17 -9.20
CA GLY A 15 12.55 4.55 -10.09
C GLY A 15 13.86 4.28 -9.36
N ASP A 16 14.34 5.23 -8.55
CA ASP A 16 15.68 5.21 -7.95
C ASP A 16 15.77 5.72 -6.49
N ASP A 17 14.64 5.94 -5.80
CA ASP A 17 14.67 6.52 -4.44
C ASP A 17 15.07 5.48 -3.39
N THR A 18 15.97 5.88 -2.50
CA THR A 18 16.31 5.09 -1.30
C THR A 18 15.16 5.17 -0.29
N ASN A 19 14.85 4.08 0.44
CA ASN A 19 13.81 4.07 1.50
C ASN A 19 13.90 5.28 2.44
N LYS A 20 15.13 5.70 2.77
CA LYS A 20 15.40 6.87 3.61
C LYS A 20 14.89 8.18 3.01
N GLN A 21 14.96 8.39 1.70
CA GLN A 21 14.40 9.58 1.05
C GLN A 21 12.87 9.58 1.12
N LEU A 22 12.25 8.42 0.93
CA LEU A 22 10.79 8.29 1.05
C LEU A 22 10.31 8.54 2.48
N GLU A 23 10.99 7.97 3.48
CA GLU A 23 10.72 8.24 4.91
C GLU A 23 10.80 9.73 5.24
N ASN A 24 11.84 10.41 4.74
CA ASN A 24 11.99 11.85 4.95
C ASN A 24 10.87 12.65 4.28
N ASN A 25 10.50 12.30 3.04
CA ASN A 25 9.46 12.99 2.29
C ASN A 25 8.09 12.80 2.95
N ILE A 26 7.73 11.57 3.31
CA ILE A 26 6.43 11.29 3.93
C ILE A 26 6.33 11.91 5.33
N THR A 27 7.44 11.96 6.08
CA THR A 27 7.46 12.63 7.38
C THR A 27 7.28 14.14 7.23
N LYS A 28 8.02 14.79 6.33
CA LYS A 28 7.86 16.23 6.05
C LYS A 28 6.44 16.57 5.62
N ASN A 29 5.84 15.72 4.80
CA ASN A 29 4.46 15.85 4.36
C ASN A 29 3.47 15.76 5.53
N LEU A 30 3.58 14.74 6.38
CA LEU A 30 2.76 14.61 7.59
C LEU A 30 2.88 15.84 8.49
N LEU A 31 4.11 16.25 8.79
CA LEU A 31 4.42 17.39 9.65
C LEU A 31 3.87 18.69 9.08
N LYS A 32 3.97 18.88 7.77
CA LYS A 32 3.40 20.04 7.08
C LYS A 32 1.89 20.07 7.21
N VAL A 33 1.21 18.94 7.00
CA VAL A 33 -0.26 18.86 7.16
C VAL A 33 -0.65 19.17 8.60
N VAL A 34 0.07 18.62 9.59
CA VAL A 34 -0.12 18.92 11.02
C VAL A 34 0.05 20.41 11.32
N GLN A 35 1.05 21.07 10.71
CA GLN A 35 1.33 22.48 10.91
C GLN A 35 0.30 23.40 10.25
N ASP A 36 -0.19 23.03 9.07
CA ASP A 36 -0.93 23.94 8.20
C ASP A 36 -2.45 23.83 8.29
N THR A 37 -2.96 22.84 9.02
CA THR A 37 -4.40 22.57 9.20
C THR A 37 -4.85 22.84 10.63
N ASP A 38 -6.16 22.84 10.88
CA ASP A 38 -6.82 23.22 12.14
C ASP A 38 -6.56 22.33 13.38
N SER A 39 -5.43 21.63 13.42
CA SER A 39 -5.02 20.71 14.49
C SER A 39 -5.93 19.51 14.70
N GLN A 40 -6.98 19.30 13.89
CA GLN A 40 -7.83 18.11 14.01
C GLN A 40 -7.04 16.83 13.77
N LEU A 41 -6.25 16.78 12.69
CA LEU A 41 -5.38 15.64 12.39
C LEU A 41 -4.36 15.40 13.51
N LEU A 42 -3.75 16.46 14.04
CA LEU A 42 -2.81 16.38 15.16
C LEU A 42 -3.47 15.76 16.40
N ARG A 43 -4.65 16.25 16.79
CA ARG A 43 -5.39 15.70 17.94
C ARG A 43 -5.76 14.25 17.72
N TRP A 44 -6.24 13.91 16.53
CA TRP A 44 -6.55 12.52 16.17
C TRP A 44 -5.30 11.64 16.27
N LEU A 45 -4.17 12.08 15.72
CA LEU A 45 -2.91 11.34 15.72
C LEU A 45 -2.43 11.08 17.15
N LEU A 46 -2.45 12.11 18.01
CA LEU A 46 -2.02 12.01 19.40
C LEU A 46 -2.98 11.18 20.24
N SER A 47 -4.30 11.32 20.08
CA SER A 47 -5.28 10.48 20.77
C SER A 47 -5.21 9.01 20.35
N ARG A 48 -4.74 8.71 19.13
CA ARG A 48 -4.50 7.33 18.70
C ARG A 48 -3.22 6.75 19.24
N GLY A 49 -2.11 7.51 19.17
CA GLY A 49 -0.83 7.06 19.71
C GLY A 49 -0.79 6.99 21.23
N PHE A 50 -1.49 7.91 21.91
CA PHE A 50 -1.46 8.09 23.37
C PHE A 50 -2.89 8.24 23.91
N PRO A 51 -3.67 7.14 23.96
CA PRO A 51 -5.10 7.18 24.24
C PRO A 51 -5.47 7.63 25.66
N ASP A 52 -4.54 7.50 26.61
CA ASP A 52 -4.77 7.87 28.01
C ASP A 52 -4.54 9.36 28.29
N GLU A 53 -4.05 10.12 27.30
CA GLU A 53 -3.75 11.54 27.42
C GLU A 53 -4.82 12.41 26.76
N GLN A 54 -5.17 13.53 27.42
CA GLN A 54 -6.12 14.51 26.87
C GLN A 54 -5.39 15.64 26.15
N TRP A 55 -5.40 15.58 24.82
CA TRP A 55 -4.65 16.51 23.96
C TRP A 55 -5.39 17.82 23.61
N THR A 56 -6.61 18.03 24.10
CA THR A 56 -7.49 19.11 23.63
C THR A 56 -7.03 20.52 24.00
N ASP A 57 -6.29 20.67 25.09
CA ASP A 57 -5.85 21.98 25.62
C ASP A 57 -4.42 22.32 25.21
N TYR A 58 -3.74 21.42 24.50
CA TYR A 58 -2.38 21.61 24.02
C TYR A 58 -2.38 22.37 22.69
N LYS A 59 -1.43 23.31 22.56
CA LYS A 59 -1.23 24.08 21.33
C LYS A 59 0.10 23.71 20.69
N LEU A 60 0.09 23.51 19.38
CA LEU A 60 1.30 23.30 18.61
C LEU A 60 2.18 24.55 18.64
N SER A 61 3.38 24.41 19.18
CA SER A 61 4.38 25.47 19.32
C SER A 61 5.40 25.44 18.18
N SER A 62 5.95 24.25 17.89
CA SER A 62 6.93 24.07 16.83
C SER A 62 6.83 22.70 16.18
N VAL A 63 7.24 22.64 14.92
CA VAL A 63 7.37 21.42 14.12
C VAL A 63 8.72 21.44 13.45
N ASP A 64 9.43 20.31 13.45
CA ASP A 64 10.70 20.19 12.76
C ASP A 64 10.90 18.77 12.20
N SER A 65 11.55 18.68 11.04
CA SER A 65 11.89 17.41 10.40
C SER A 65 13.36 17.12 10.62
N GLN A 66 13.71 15.86 10.88
CA GLN A 66 15.09 15.41 11.07
C GLN A 66 15.80 16.10 12.25
N VAL A 67 15.28 15.90 13.46
CA VAL A 67 15.83 16.51 14.68
C VAL A 67 16.85 15.60 15.36
N SER A 68 18.03 16.15 15.66
CA SER A 68 19.02 15.52 16.53
C SER A 68 18.59 15.69 17.99
N LEU A 69 18.00 14.64 18.57
CA LEU A 69 17.41 14.67 19.92
C LEU A 69 18.42 14.79 21.07
N HIS A 70 19.72 14.65 20.79
CA HIS A 70 20.81 14.82 21.76
C HIS A 70 21.38 16.24 21.80
N THR A 71 20.77 17.19 21.08
CA THR A 71 21.20 18.59 21.06
C THR A 71 20.56 19.39 22.20
N GLY A 72 21.18 20.52 22.57
CA GLY A 72 20.85 21.29 23.77
C GLY A 72 19.39 21.73 23.89
N SER A 73 18.68 22.02 22.78
CA SER A 73 17.32 22.56 22.84
C SER A 73 16.27 21.57 23.37
N VAL A 74 16.39 20.28 23.05
CA VAL A 74 15.49 19.24 23.57
C VAL A 74 15.80 18.98 25.04
N GLN A 75 17.09 18.89 25.39
CA GLN A 75 17.53 18.67 26.77
C GLN A 75 17.13 19.83 27.69
N GLU A 76 17.33 21.08 27.26
CA GLU A 76 16.93 22.28 28.01
C GLU A 76 15.43 22.27 28.34
N LYS A 77 14.58 21.85 27.39
CA LYS A 77 13.12 21.76 27.61
C LYS A 77 12.75 20.64 28.56
N LEU A 78 13.43 19.49 28.49
CA LEU A 78 13.25 18.40 29.44
C LEU A 78 13.69 18.81 30.85
N GLU A 79 14.83 19.49 30.98
CA GLU A 79 15.35 20.04 32.24
C GLU A 79 14.42 21.11 32.84
N ALA A 80 13.74 21.88 31.98
CA ALA A 80 12.72 22.85 32.38
C ALA A 80 11.38 22.21 32.79
N GLY A 81 11.30 20.86 32.85
CA GLY A 81 10.11 20.12 33.28
C GLY A 81 9.16 19.72 32.15
N GLY A 82 9.63 19.76 30.89
CA GLY A 82 8.91 19.18 29.76
C GLY A 82 8.88 17.65 29.81
N GLU A 83 7.91 17.04 29.12
CA GLU A 83 7.76 15.58 29.05
C GLU A 83 7.90 15.09 27.61
N GLY A 84 8.76 14.10 27.39
CA GLY A 84 8.92 13.47 26.09
C GLY A 84 7.92 12.33 25.83
N TYR A 85 7.56 12.18 24.56
CA TYR A 85 6.71 11.13 24.02
C TYR A 85 7.33 10.64 22.70
N LEU A 86 7.14 9.36 22.38
CA LEU A 86 7.65 8.77 21.15
C LEU A 86 6.52 8.06 20.41
N LEU A 87 6.31 8.46 19.15
CA LEU A 87 5.32 7.90 18.25
C LEU A 87 6.02 7.18 17.11
N GLY A 88 5.76 5.88 16.96
CA GLY A 88 6.14 5.12 15.77
C GLY A 88 5.00 5.13 14.75
N ILE A 89 5.32 5.42 13.49
CA ILE A 89 4.37 5.33 12.38
C ILE A 89 4.93 4.39 11.33
N SER A 90 4.18 3.36 11.00
CA SER A 90 4.60 2.38 10.00
C SER A 90 3.39 1.77 9.30
N ARG A 91 3.64 0.83 8.40
CA ARG A 91 2.56 0.12 7.72
C ARG A 91 1.75 -0.74 8.69
N TYR A 92 2.42 -1.52 9.53
CA TYR A 92 1.79 -2.51 10.41
C TYR A 92 1.61 -2.03 11.85
N GLY A 93 2.17 -0.88 12.21
CA GLY A 93 2.07 -0.32 13.56
C GLY A 93 2.87 -1.13 14.59
N GLU A 94 4.07 -1.61 14.21
CA GLU A 94 4.92 -2.42 15.08
C GLU A 94 5.16 -1.71 16.42
N GLU A 95 5.15 -2.47 17.51
CA GLU A 95 5.37 -1.93 18.86
C GLU A 95 6.72 -1.20 18.94
N VAL A 96 6.67 0.03 19.47
CA VAL A 96 7.87 0.75 19.90
C VAL A 96 8.47 -0.02 21.08
N ALA A 97 9.47 -0.86 20.79
CA ALA A 97 9.95 -1.89 21.70
C ALA A 97 10.10 -1.45 23.16
N THR A 98 9.68 -2.33 24.07
CA THR A 98 10.04 -2.25 25.48
C THR A 98 11.36 -2.98 25.70
N GLU A 99 12.35 -2.22 26.20
CA GLU A 99 13.68 -2.64 26.68
C GLU A 99 14.52 -3.54 25.74
N THR A 100 15.31 -2.90 24.88
CA THR A 100 16.56 -3.44 24.32
C THR A 100 17.70 -2.45 24.56
N ASP A 101 18.96 -2.91 24.55
CA ASP A 101 20.11 -2.01 24.63
C ASP A 101 20.08 -1.02 23.44
N PRO A 102 20.26 0.29 23.68
CA PRO A 102 20.16 1.28 22.62
C PRO A 102 21.28 1.10 21.60
N ASP A 103 20.96 1.31 20.32
CA ASP A 103 21.96 1.28 19.24
C ASP A 103 23.03 2.36 19.50
N GLN A 104 24.30 1.94 19.60
CA GLN A 104 25.42 2.83 19.95
C GLN A 104 25.96 3.69 18.77
N THR A 105 25.24 3.77 17.66
CA THR A 105 25.67 4.59 16.51
C THR A 105 25.73 6.07 16.86
N ALA A 106 26.69 6.81 16.29
CA ALA A 106 26.97 8.20 16.72
C ALA A 106 25.89 9.21 16.29
N ASP A 107 25.29 9.03 15.10
CA ASP A 107 24.19 9.87 14.64
C ASP A 107 22.87 9.16 14.92
N SER A 108 21.97 9.81 15.63
CA SER A 108 20.57 9.50 15.43
C SER A 108 19.71 10.75 15.45
N THR A 109 18.85 10.74 14.47
CA THR A 109 18.01 11.84 14.08
C THR A 109 16.65 11.20 13.97
N ILE A 110 15.69 11.69 14.73
CA ILE A 110 14.32 11.22 14.58
C ILE A 110 13.71 11.89 13.35
N ASP A 111 12.87 11.18 12.60
CA ASP A 111 12.35 11.69 11.33
C ASP A 111 11.54 12.97 11.51
N GLY A 112 10.80 13.08 12.62
CA GLY A 112 9.98 14.23 12.94
C GLY A 112 9.90 14.58 14.42
N TYR A 113 9.55 15.83 14.70
CA TYR A 113 9.44 16.35 16.05
C TYR A 113 8.32 17.39 16.15
N LEU A 114 7.52 17.29 17.21
CA LEU A 114 6.50 18.25 17.58
C LEU A 114 6.75 18.76 18.99
N GLU A 115 6.60 20.07 19.20
CA GLU A 115 6.43 20.63 20.53
C GLU A 115 5.01 21.11 20.71
N LEU A 116 4.38 20.67 21.80
CA LEU A 116 3.10 21.18 22.24
C LEU A 116 3.26 21.90 23.57
N VAL A 117 2.58 23.03 23.74
CA VAL A 117 2.56 23.77 25.01
C VAL A 117 1.18 23.60 25.62
N GLY A 118 1.17 23.08 26.85
CA GLY A 118 -0.04 22.90 27.64
C GLY A 118 -0.53 24.18 28.31
N PRO A 119 -1.72 24.15 28.94
CA PRO A 119 -2.30 25.30 29.64
C PRO A 119 -1.48 25.76 30.85
N ASP A 120 -0.65 24.89 31.41
CA ASP A 120 0.27 25.18 32.51
C ASP A 120 1.67 25.62 32.03
N ASN A 121 1.80 25.92 30.74
CA ASN A 121 3.04 26.31 30.07
C ASN A 121 4.13 25.22 30.12
N ARG A 122 3.78 23.97 30.42
CA ARG A 122 4.71 22.83 30.27
C ARG A 122 4.70 22.31 28.83
N SER A 123 5.89 21.99 28.34
CA SER A 123 6.06 21.44 26.99
C SER A 123 5.88 19.92 26.98
N ARG A 124 5.24 19.43 25.92
CA ARG A 124 5.22 18.02 25.52
C ARG A 124 6.02 17.89 24.24
N LEU A 125 7.05 17.05 24.26
CA LEU A 125 8.01 16.87 23.17
C LEU A 125 7.71 15.54 22.49
N ILE A 126 7.09 15.56 21.32
CA ILE A 126 6.68 14.34 20.61
C ILE A 126 7.71 14.05 19.51
N GLY A 127 8.51 13.01 19.72
CA GLY A 127 9.33 12.44 18.65
C GLY A 127 8.49 11.53 17.75
N ILE A 128 8.67 11.62 16.44
CA ILE A 128 7.98 10.79 15.44
C ILE A 128 9.00 10.05 14.59
N GLU A 129 9.05 8.73 14.71
CA GLU A 129 9.82 7.88 13.81
C GLU A 129 8.87 7.25 12.78
N VAL A 130 9.27 7.28 11.52
CA VAL A 130 8.49 6.81 10.39
C VAL A 130 9.20 5.66 9.70
N LYS A 131 8.43 4.65 9.32
CA LYS A 131 8.89 3.56 8.47
C LYS A 131 7.97 3.41 7.27
N THR A 132 8.56 3.14 6.12
CA THR A 132 7.84 3.02 4.84
C THR A 132 7.94 1.61 4.27
N TYR A 133 6.97 1.23 3.44
CA TYR A 133 6.85 -0.12 2.88
C TYR A 133 6.92 -1.22 3.95
N SER A 134 7.93 -2.08 3.85
CA SER A 134 8.21 -3.20 4.75
C SER A 134 9.32 -2.90 5.76
N ASP A 135 9.83 -1.66 5.83
CA ASP A 135 10.80 -1.30 6.87
C ASP A 135 10.11 -1.27 8.24
N GLN A 136 10.87 -1.58 9.28
CA GLN A 136 10.35 -1.83 10.62
C GLN A 136 10.93 -0.86 11.64
N LEU A 137 10.14 -0.53 12.65
CA LEU A 137 10.57 0.24 13.81
C LEU A 137 11.53 -0.62 14.65
N ARG A 138 12.84 -0.41 14.48
CA ARG A 138 13.86 -1.25 15.13
C ARG A 138 13.92 -0.99 16.63
N ALA A 139 13.88 -2.06 17.42
CA ALA A 139 13.87 -1.99 18.88
C ALA A 139 15.02 -1.15 19.47
N GLY A 140 16.26 -1.37 19.01
CA GLY A 140 17.44 -0.65 19.48
C GLY A 140 17.41 0.85 19.16
N GLN A 141 16.90 1.22 17.98
CA GLN A 141 16.72 2.60 17.54
C GLN A 141 15.65 3.31 18.40
N MET A 142 14.51 2.65 18.61
CA MET A 142 13.42 3.19 19.42
C MET A 142 13.82 3.35 20.90
N SER A 143 14.56 2.39 21.45
CA SER A 143 15.12 2.46 22.81
C SER A 143 16.04 3.68 22.98
N LYS A 144 16.85 3.98 21.96
CA LYS A 144 17.72 5.16 21.92
C LYS A 144 16.92 6.46 21.94
N TYR A 145 15.90 6.60 21.09
CA TYR A 145 15.05 7.81 21.07
C TYR A 145 14.28 8.00 22.38
N ARG A 146 13.76 6.91 22.94
CA ARG A 146 13.09 6.91 24.24
C ARG A 146 13.99 7.48 25.33
N HIS A 147 15.25 7.05 25.37
CA HIS A 147 16.23 7.56 26.33
C HIS A 147 16.46 9.06 26.17
N TRP A 148 16.65 9.54 24.93
CA TRP A 148 16.92 10.95 24.66
C TRP A 148 15.73 11.88 24.88
N LEU A 149 14.52 11.36 24.74
CA LEU A 149 13.29 12.07 25.10
C LEU A 149 13.01 12.05 26.61
N GLY A 150 13.91 11.49 27.43
CA GLY A 150 13.73 11.46 28.88
C GLY A 150 12.54 10.62 29.33
N ILE A 151 12.10 9.66 28.51
CA ILE A 151 10.94 8.83 28.82
C ILE A 151 11.34 7.77 29.84
N PRO A 152 10.76 7.78 31.07
CA PRO A 152 11.13 6.82 32.10
C PRO A 152 10.70 5.40 31.72
N ARG A 153 11.22 4.38 32.43
CA ARG A 153 10.89 2.96 32.17
C ARG A 153 9.42 2.66 32.41
N ASN A 154 8.92 3.17 33.53
CA ASN A 154 7.53 3.06 33.92
C ASN A 154 6.99 4.49 34.07
N PRO A 155 6.59 5.14 32.96
CA PRO A 155 5.93 6.43 33.05
C PRO A 155 4.57 6.28 33.74
N GLU A 156 4.08 7.36 34.35
CA GLU A 156 2.76 7.39 35.00
C GLU A 156 1.61 7.20 33.99
N SER A 157 1.84 7.55 32.73
CA SER A 157 0.96 7.36 31.57
C SER A 157 1.75 6.80 30.37
N PRO A 158 1.12 6.09 29.40
CA PRO A 158 1.82 5.64 28.21
C PRO A 158 2.39 6.81 27.39
N ARG A 159 3.72 6.85 27.28
CA ARG A 159 4.47 7.85 26.50
C ARG A 159 5.10 7.28 25.23
N LEU A 160 4.82 6.02 24.95
CA LEU A 160 5.20 5.32 23.73
C LEU A 160 3.90 4.94 23.02
N GLY A 161 3.82 5.22 21.72
CA GLY A 161 2.62 5.02 20.93
C GLY A 161 2.95 4.54 19.52
N THR A 162 2.00 3.87 18.88
CA THR A 162 2.10 3.44 17.48
C THR A 162 0.85 3.80 16.70
N VAL A 163 1.01 4.13 15.41
CA VAL A 163 -0.12 4.37 14.49
C VAL A 163 0.23 3.78 13.12
N THR A 164 -0.76 3.21 12.44
CA THR A 164 -0.58 2.69 11.07
C THR A 164 -0.81 3.76 10.00
N TRP A 165 -0.10 3.66 8.88
CA TRP A 165 -0.39 4.50 7.71
C TRP A 165 -1.83 4.35 7.21
N GLY A 166 -2.39 3.13 7.30
CA GLY A 166 -3.79 2.86 6.96
C GLY A 166 -4.77 3.65 7.84
N ALA A 167 -4.52 3.74 9.15
CA ALA A 167 -5.35 4.52 10.05
C ALA A 167 -5.27 6.03 9.76
N ILE A 168 -4.08 6.56 9.47
CA ILE A 168 -3.88 7.96 9.09
C ILE A 168 -4.65 8.26 7.80
N TYR A 169 -4.51 7.40 6.80
CA TYR A 169 -5.22 7.52 5.53
C TYR A 169 -6.75 7.53 5.71
N ALA A 170 -7.29 6.61 6.51
CA ALA A 170 -8.71 6.54 6.82
C ALA A 170 -9.21 7.85 7.45
N ALA A 171 -8.48 8.36 8.45
CA ALA A 171 -8.81 9.61 9.12
C ALA A 171 -8.83 10.80 8.16
N LEU A 172 -7.85 10.89 7.26
CA LEU A 172 -7.81 11.94 6.23
C LEU A 172 -9.00 11.83 5.28
N ASN A 173 -9.32 10.61 4.81
CA ASN A 173 -10.43 10.39 3.88
C ASN A 173 -11.78 10.74 4.51
N ASP A 174 -12.02 10.29 5.75
CA ASP A 174 -13.25 10.58 6.48
C ASP A 174 -13.42 12.08 6.72
N ALA A 175 -12.34 12.78 7.08
CA ALA A 175 -12.37 14.20 7.31
C ALA A 175 -12.64 15.00 6.03
N VAL A 176 -12.06 14.60 4.88
CA VAL A 176 -12.36 15.17 3.56
C VAL A 176 -13.82 14.90 3.16
N LYS A 177 -14.34 13.69 3.40
CA LYS A 177 -15.73 13.32 3.10
C LYS A 177 -16.75 14.09 3.93
N ALA A 178 -16.50 14.24 5.23
CA ALA A 178 -17.37 14.99 6.14
C ALA A 178 -17.52 16.46 5.72
N GLN A 179 -16.49 17.04 5.10
CA GLN A 179 -16.54 18.41 4.60
C GLN A 179 -17.24 18.55 3.23
N ASN A 180 -17.22 17.49 2.41
CA ASN A 180 -17.84 17.47 1.08
C ASN A 180 -19.35 17.17 1.08
N SER A 181 -19.89 16.56 2.14
CA SER A 181 -21.32 16.21 2.27
C SER A 181 -22.23 17.41 2.59
N ALA A 182 -21.67 18.60 2.85
CA ALA A 182 -22.42 19.84 2.93
C ALA A 182 -22.69 20.40 1.51
N ASN A 183 -23.90 20.13 0.97
CA ASN A 183 -24.48 20.60 -0.31
C ASN A 183 -23.94 21.93 -0.88
N THR A 184 -22.72 21.91 -1.44
CA THR A 184 -22.14 23.09 -2.08
C THR A 184 -21.61 22.70 -3.45
N PRO A 185 -22.11 23.30 -4.55
CA PRO A 185 -21.59 23.02 -5.88
C PRO A 185 -20.12 23.41 -5.94
N ARG A 186 -19.23 22.46 -6.31
CA ARG A 186 -17.75 22.55 -6.28
C ARG A 186 -17.21 23.99 -6.38
N PRO A 187 -16.93 24.66 -5.25
CA PRO A 187 -15.97 25.75 -5.21
C PRO A 187 -14.58 25.15 -4.99
N GLU A 188 -13.53 25.94 -5.16
CA GLU A 188 -12.16 25.58 -4.80
C GLU A 188 -12.14 25.00 -3.36
N MET A 189 -11.58 23.80 -3.16
CA MET A 189 -11.48 23.23 -1.81
C MET A 189 -10.76 24.22 -0.90
N GLY A 190 -11.27 24.38 0.33
CA GLY A 190 -10.55 25.10 1.37
C GLY A 190 -9.16 24.48 1.61
N LYS A 191 -8.25 25.24 2.23
CA LYS A 191 -6.86 24.82 2.45
C LYS A 191 -6.74 23.42 3.08
N ASP A 192 -7.46 23.19 4.18
CA ASP A 192 -7.39 21.94 4.96
C ASP A 192 -7.85 20.71 4.17
N PRO A 193 -9.07 20.67 3.58
CA PRO A 193 -9.49 19.52 2.78
C PRO A 193 -8.64 19.32 1.53
N TYR A 194 -8.06 20.39 0.95
CA TYR A 194 -7.10 20.25 -0.12
C TYR A 194 -5.83 19.52 0.35
N LEU A 195 -5.18 20.01 1.42
CA LEU A 195 -3.95 19.40 1.95
C LEU A 195 -4.17 17.96 2.45
N TRP A 196 -5.30 17.69 3.11
CA TRP A 196 -5.64 16.34 3.56
C TRP A 196 -5.84 15.38 2.39
N LYS A 197 -6.51 15.84 1.32
CA LYS A 197 -6.70 15.04 0.12
C LYS A 197 -5.38 14.74 -0.57
N GLU A 198 -4.53 15.74 -0.79
CA GLU A 198 -3.25 15.55 -1.47
C GLU A 198 -2.32 14.61 -0.68
N PHE A 199 -2.27 14.76 0.64
CA PHE A 199 -1.49 13.85 1.49
C PHE A 199 -2.08 12.44 1.54
N GLY A 200 -3.41 12.31 1.60
CA GLY A 200 -4.09 11.01 1.50
C GLY A 200 -3.81 10.31 0.18
N GLN A 201 -3.73 11.05 -0.93
CA GLN A 201 -3.31 10.50 -2.22
C GLN A 201 -1.87 10.02 -2.18
N ALA A 202 -0.93 10.80 -1.63
CA ALA A 202 0.47 10.37 -1.49
C ALA A 202 0.59 9.07 -0.67
N LEU A 203 -0.10 8.98 0.47
CA LEU A 203 -0.12 7.75 1.28
C LEU A 203 -0.66 6.54 0.51
N LEU A 204 -1.69 6.76 -0.31
CA LEU A 204 -2.31 5.68 -1.07
C LEU A 204 -1.31 5.01 -2.04
N TYR A 205 -0.49 5.79 -2.73
CA TYR A 205 0.50 5.28 -3.68
C TYR A 205 1.77 4.79 -2.99
N ASP A 206 2.27 5.53 -2.00
CA ASP A 206 3.62 5.32 -1.48
C ASP A 206 3.65 4.35 -0.30
N GLN A 207 2.57 4.28 0.49
CA GLN A 207 2.54 3.50 1.74
C GLN A 207 1.54 2.35 1.72
N LEU A 208 0.43 2.50 1.00
CA LEU A 208 -0.67 1.52 1.03
C LEU A 208 -0.74 0.61 -0.19
N GLU A 209 -0.18 1.03 -1.33
CA GLU A 209 0.02 0.16 -2.48
C GLU A 209 1.00 -0.98 -2.11
N VAL A 210 0.65 -2.21 -2.48
CA VAL A 210 1.45 -3.42 -2.27
C VAL A 210 1.53 -4.23 -3.53
N ILE A 211 2.70 -4.82 -3.76
CA ILE A 211 2.83 -5.96 -4.64
C ILE A 211 2.24 -7.16 -3.90
N VAL A 212 1.19 -7.76 -4.45
CA VAL A 212 0.55 -8.98 -3.91
C VAL A 212 0.95 -10.24 -4.68
N ALA A 213 1.59 -10.06 -5.84
CA ALA A 213 2.16 -11.12 -6.63
C ALA A 213 3.20 -10.56 -7.60
N GLU A 214 4.29 -11.29 -7.83
CA GLU A 214 5.33 -10.90 -8.78
C GLU A 214 5.97 -12.08 -9.51
N ASN A 215 6.38 -11.81 -10.75
CA ASN A 215 7.30 -12.61 -11.53
C ASN A 215 8.54 -11.75 -11.81
N ASN A 216 9.69 -12.19 -11.30
CA ASN A 216 10.96 -11.51 -11.48
C ASN A 216 11.72 -11.98 -12.73
N GLU A 217 11.19 -12.95 -13.48
CA GLU A 217 11.74 -13.34 -14.78
C GLU A 217 11.22 -12.43 -15.90
N ALA A 218 12.01 -12.29 -16.96
CA ALA A 218 11.65 -11.43 -18.08
C ALA A 218 10.46 -12.01 -18.90
N PRO A 219 9.42 -11.22 -19.20
CA PRO A 219 9.21 -9.84 -18.76
C PRO A 219 8.69 -9.78 -17.32
N HIS A 220 9.25 -8.86 -16.54
CA HIS A 220 8.89 -8.68 -15.13
C HIS A 220 7.41 -8.29 -15.02
N LYS A 221 6.67 -8.99 -14.16
CA LYS A 221 5.22 -8.78 -13.97
C LYS A 221 4.93 -8.60 -12.49
N ARG A 222 4.05 -7.66 -12.17
CA ARG A 222 3.63 -7.39 -10.79
C ARG A 222 2.12 -7.16 -10.74
N MET A 223 1.45 -7.77 -9.78
CA MET A 223 0.10 -7.43 -9.39
C MET A 223 0.18 -6.57 -8.14
N TRP A 224 -0.40 -5.38 -8.22
CA TRP A 224 -0.49 -4.44 -7.14
C TRP A 224 -1.92 -4.40 -6.61
N MET A 225 -2.04 -4.18 -5.30
CA MET A 225 -3.31 -3.92 -4.64
C MET A 225 -3.16 -2.68 -3.77
N ARG A 226 -4.21 -1.86 -3.71
CA ARG A 226 -4.28 -0.71 -2.80
C ARG A 226 -5.73 -0.43 -2.37
N PRO A 227 -5.97 0.28 -1.27
CA PRO A 227 -7.30 0.73 -0.90
C PRO A 227 -7.96 1.58 -2.01
N SER A 228 -9.27 1.42 -2.21
CA SER A 228 -10.00 2.29 -3.13
C SER A 228 -10.06 3.70 -2.54
N PRO A 229 -9.71 4.75 -3.32
CA PRO A 229 -9.78 6.12 -2.84
C PRO A 229 -11.18 6.54 -2.37
N ASP A 230 -12.22 5.88 -2.88
CA ASP A 230 -13.61 6.26 -2.66
C ASP A 230 -14.30 5.50 -1.51
N SER A 231 -13.76 4.39 -0.98
CA SER A 231 -14.41 3.69 0.15
C SER A 231 -14.00 4.32 1.49
N SER A 232 -15.00 4.63 2.33
CA SER A 232 -14.78 5.02 3.75
C SER A 232 -14.64 3.78 4.63
N ASP A 233 -14.77 2.61 4.03
CA ASP A 233 -14.73 1.33 4.68
C ASP A 233 -13.40 0.70 4.27
N THR A 234 -12.41 0.83 5.15
CA THR A 234 -11.03 0.39 4.93
C THR A 234 -10.90 -1.11 4.71
N ASN A 235 -11.98 -1.85 4.96
CA ASN A 235 -11.97 -3.31 4.95
C ASN A 235 -12.59 -3.92 3.68
N SER A 236 -13.17 -3.15 2.77
CA SER A 236 -14.10 -3.73 1.78
C SER A 236 -14.01 -3.18 0.35
N SER A 237 -13.07 -2.29 0.01
CA SER A 237 -12.85 -1.92 -1.40
C SER A 237 -11.39 -1.66 -1.69
N TYR A 238 -10.79 -2.54 -2.46
CA TYR A 238 -9.42 -2.43 -2.93
C TYR A 238 -9.40 -2.38 -4.44
N GLU A 239 -8.48 -1.62 -5.01
CA GLU A 239 -8.21 -1.63 -6.44
C GLU A 239 -6.98 -2.50 -6.71
N ILE A 240 -7.11 -3.40 -7.68
CA ILE A 240 -6.04 -4.21 -8.24
C ILE A 240 -5.56 -3.53 -9.52
N THR A 241 -4.24 -3.38 -9.61
CA THR A 241 -3.56 -2.96 -10.84
C THR A 241 -2.48 -3.96 -11.18
N ILE A 242 -2.51 -4.47 -12.41
CA ILE A 242 -1.42 -5.31 -12.92
C ILE A 242 -0.50 -4.41 -13.74
N THR A 243 0.79 -4.47 -13.43
CA THR A 243 1.84 -3.76 -14.16
C THR A 243 2.82 -4.75 -14.77
N TRP A 244 3.35 -4.39 -15.93
CA TRP A 244 4.50 -5.03 -16.52
C TRP A 244 5.66 -4.06 -16.59
N GLU A 245 6.87 -4.55 -16.39
CA GLU A 245 8.12 -3.81 -16.55
C GLU A 245 8.97 -4.55 -17.59
N ASP A 246 9.39 -3.86 -18.65
CA ASP A 246 10.28 -4.43 -19.66
C ASP A 246 11.72 -4.47 -19.09
N SER A 247 12.39 -5.61 -19.16
CA SER A 247 13.77 -5.74 -18.65
C SER A 247 14.76 -4.88 -19.44
N ASN A 248 14.41 -4.48 -20.67
CA ASN A 248 15.25 -3.66 -21.54
C ASN A 248 14.88 -2.17 -21.53
N ASN A 249 13.70 -1.81 -21.00
CA ASN A 249 13.23 -0.44 -20.89
C ASN A 249 12.46 -0.28 -19.58
N ALA A 250 12.81 0.73 -18.78
CA ALA A 250 12.07 1.09 -17.55
C ALA A 250 10.59 1.50 -17.78
N THR A 251 10.07 1.30 -19.00
CA THR A 251 8.68 1.52 -19.38
C THR A 251 7.80 0.53 -18.64
N LYS A 252 7.25 0.98 -17.52
CA LYS A 252 6.11 0.33 -16.89
C LYS A 252 4.89 0.59 -17.73
N SER A 253 3.97 -0.34 -17.74
CA SER A 253 2.65 -0.04 -18.24
C SER A 253 1.60 -0.78 -17.42
N ARG A 254 0.43 -0.17 -17.37
CA ARG A 254 -0.62 -0.49 -16.40
C ARG A 254 -1.83 -1.03 -17.16
N LEU A 255 -2.28 -2.23 -16.80
CA LEU A 255 -3.47 -2.86 -17.36
C LEU A 255 -4.79 -2.20 -16.91
N GLY A 256 -4.67 -1.26 -15.96
CA GLY A 256 -5.75 -0.45 -15.41
C GLY A 256 -6.31 -1.04 -14.12
N TRP A 257 -7.08 -0.22 -13.44
CA TRP A 257 -7.69 -0.52 -12.14
C TRP A 257 -8.93 -1.40 -12.32
N MET A 258 -9.18 -2.26 -11.35
CA MET A 258 -10.45 -2.94 -11.10
C MET A 258 -10.57 -3.25 -9.60
N SER A 259 -11.79 -3.32 -9.05
CA SER A 259 -11.94 -3.67 -7.64
C SER A 259 -11.61 -5.14 -7.36
N THR A 260 -11.34 -5.51 -6.10
CA THR A 260 -11.22 -6.92 -5.69
C THR A 260 -12.47 -7.72 -6.04
N THR A 261 -13.67 -7.17 -5.81
CA THR A 261 -14.93 -7.81 -6.21
C THR A 261 -15.03 -8.00 -7.71
N GLU A 262 -14.67 -6.99 -8.52
CA GLU A 262 -14.67 -7.11 -9.98
C GLU A 262 -13.64 -8.16 -10.45
N PHE A 263 -12.50 -8.28 -9.78
CA PHE A 263 -11.48 -9.29 -10.07
C PHE A 263 -11.95 -10.70 -9.69
N GLU A 264 -12.58 -10.85 -8.52
CA GLU A 264 -13.23 -12.08 -8.08
C GLU A 264 -14.35 -12.48 -9.05
N GLU A 265 -15.19 -11.55 -9.48
CA GLU A 265 -16.21 -11.81 -10.49
C GLU A 265 -15.58 -12.28 -11.80
N LEU A 266 -14.54 -11.59 -12.28
CA LEU A 266 -13.81 -12.00 -13.48
C LEU A 266 -13.33 -13.45 -13.35
N LEU A 267 -12.77 -13.81 -12.20
CA LEU A 267 -12.23 -15.15 -12.00
C LEU A 267 -13.35 -16.18 -11.79
N ASN A 268 -14.43 -15.84 -11.11
CA ASN A 268 -15.59 -16.71 -10.90
C ASN A 268 -16.31 -17.10 -12.20
N GLN A 269 -16.18 -16.30 -13.26
CA GLN A 269 -16.65 -16.65 -14.60
C GLN A 269 -15.83 -17.79 -15.24
N VAL A 270 -14.61 -18.07 -14.75
CA VAL A 270 -13.87 -19.26 -15.14
C VAL A 270 -14.57 -20.49 -14.53
N PRO A 271 -14.83 -21.57 -15.29
CA PRO A 271 -15.56 -22.73 -14.79
C PRO A 271 -14.98 -23.29 -13.50
N LEU A 272 -15.85 -23.68 -12.55
CA LEU A 272 -15.43 -24.12 -11.22
C LEU A 272 -14.46 -25.32 -11.25
N SER A 273 -14.64 -26.26 -12.18
CA SER A 273 -13.72 -27.40 -12.37
C SER A 273 -12.31 -26.93 -12.70
N VAL A 274 -12.18 -25.96 -13.61
CA VAL A 274 -10.91 -25.34 -14.02
C VAL A 274 -10.27 -24.63 -12.84
N ARG A 275 -11.05 -23.84 -12.11
CA ARG A 275 -10.55 -23.11 -10.93
C ARG A 275 -10.05 -24.03 -9.84
N LYS A 276 -10.78 -25.11 -9.53
CA LYS A 276 -10.35 -26.13 -8.57
C LYS A 276 -9.06 -26.82 -9.00
N ALA A 277 -8.94 -27.15 -10.28
CA ALA A 277 -7.76 -27.82 -10.82
C ALA A 277 -6.49 -26.95 -10.76
N ALA A 278 -6.63 -25.64 -10.95
CA ALA A 278 -5.50 -24.71 -11.02
C ALA A 278 -5.18 -24.00 -9.70
N PHE A 279 -6.19 -23.60 -8.93
CA PHE A 279 -6.04 -22.74 -7.74
C PHE A 279 -6.40 -23.45 -6.42
N GLY A 280 -6.90 -24.69 -6.46
CA GLY A 280 -7.29 -25.45 -5.26
C GLY A 280 -6.12 -26.10 -4.51
N ASP A 281 -4.97 -26.23 -5.17
CA ASP A 281 -3.78 -26.95 -4.69
C ASP A 281 -2.63 -26.00 -4.33
N PRO A 282 -1.75 -26.37 -3.36
CA PRO A 282 -0.63 -25.55 -2.87
C PRO A 282 0.14 -24.83 -3.98
N SER A 283 0.46 -25.55 -5.05
CA SER A 283 1.09 -25.05 -6.27
C SER A 283 0.06 -24.82 -7.38
N VAL A 284 0.18 -23.70 -8.09
CA VAL A 284 -0.59 -23.44 -9.31
C VAL A 284 0.07 -24.18 -10.45
N SER A 285 -0.72 -24.84 -11.31
CA SER A 285 -0.19 -25.57 -12.46
C SER A 285 -0.91 -25.14 -13.73
N TYR A 286 -0.15 -24.57 -14.64
CA TYR A 286 -0.60 -24.16 -15.96
C TYR A 286 -1.07 -25.35 -16.82
N PRO A 287 -0.34 -26.48 -16.91
CA PRO A 287 -0.85 -27.66 -17.60
C PRO A 287 -2.20 -28.14 -17.06
N ARG A 288 -2.36 -28.22 -15.72
CA ARG A 288 -3.63 -28.65 -15.10
C ARG A 288 -4.76 -27.66 -15.36
N PHE A 289 -4.47 -26.36 -15.39
CA PHE A 289 -5.43 -25.35 -15.82
C PHE A 289 -5.91 -25.61 -17.25
N LEU A 290 -4.98 -25.85 -18.19
CA LEU A 290 -5.32 -26.11 -19.59
C LEU A 290 -6.10 -27.39 -19.79
N ASP A 291 -5.67 -28.48 -19.17
CA ASP A 291 -6.35 -29.79 -19.27
C ASP A 291 -7.80 -29.65 -18.80
N ALA A 292 -8.01 -29.08 -17.61
CA ALA A 292 -9.34 -28.85 -17.08
C ALA A 292 -10.18 -27.90 -17.95
N LEU A 293 -9.55 -26.91 -18.59
CA LEU A 293 -10.24 -26.00 -19.51
C LEU A 293 -10.71 -26.72 -20.77
N TYR A 294 -9.87 -27.59 -21.36
CA TYR A 294 -10.22 -28.35 -22.56
C TYR A 294 -11.32 -29.39 -22.32
N GLU A 295 -11.47 -29.86 -21.08
CA GLU A 295 -12.58 -30.74 -20.68
C GLU A 295 -13.95 -30.04 -20.63
N VAL A 296 -13.99 -28.70 -20.65
CA VAL A 296 -15.25 -27.95 -20.69
C VAL A 296 -15.72 -27.81 -22.14
N ASP A 297 -16.94 -28.27 -22.44
CA ASP A 297 -17.52 -28.30 -23.79
C ASP A 297 -17.35 -26.99 -24.58
N GLU A 298 -17.54 -25.82 -23.94
CA GLU A 298 -17.38 -24.52 -24.57
C GLU A 298 -15.95 -24.28 -25.12
N TYR A 299 -14.95 -24.85 -24.45
CA TYR A 299 -13.53 -24.67 -24.75
C TYR A 299 -12.88 -25.91 -25.37
N SER A 300 -13.63 -26.98 -25.58
CA SER A 300 -13.15 -28.24 -26.20
C SER A 300 -12.49 -28.05 -27.58
N ASN A 301 -12.89 -27.02 -28.34
CA ASN A 301 -12.35 -26.71 -29.67
C ASN A 301 -11.44 -25.47 -29.69
N ILE A 302 -10.96 -25.03 -28.52
CA ILE A 302 -10.21 -23.77 -28.40
C ILE A 302 -8.84 -23.81 -29.08
N GLN A 303 -8.28 -25.00 -29.32
CA GLN A 303 -7.07 -25.19 -30.13
C GLN A 303 -7.27 -24.78 -31.60
N ASN A 304 -8.51 -24.79 -32.09
CA ASN A 304 -8.86 -24.33 -33.44
C ASN A 304 -9.10 -22.81 -33.52
N GLN A 305 -8.90 -22.07 -32.42
CA GLN A 305 -9.11 -20.63 -32.35
C GLN A 305 -7.81 -19.93 -31.92
N THR A 306 -7.43 -18.86 -32.61
CA THR A 306 -6.24 -18.08 -32.24
C THR A 306 -6.43 -17.25 -30.97
N THR A 307 -7.67 -16.85 -30.66
CA THR A 307 -8.02 -16.17 -29.41
C THR A 307 -9.42 -16.52 -28.93
N LYS A 308 -9.63 -16.59 -27.61
CA LYS A 308 -10.94 -16.80 -26.98
C LYS A 308 -10.97 -16.14 -25.61
N ASN A 309 -12.06 -15.45 -25.26
CA ASN A 309 -12.28 -14.99 -23.89
C ASN A 309 -12.80 -16.18 -23.07
N ILE A 310 -12.16 -16.47 -21.95
CA ILE A 310 -12.54 -17.52 -20.99
C ILE A 310 -13.47 -16.94 -19.92
N ALA A 311 -13.24 -15.68 -19.56
CA ALA A 311 -14.08 -14.96 -18.62
C ALA A 311 -14.20 -13.50 -19.04
N ARG A 312 -15.30 -12.86 -18.66
CA ARG A 312 -15.54 -11.44 -18.90
C ARG A 312 -16.36 -10.85 -17.75
N THR A 313 -15.95 -9.69 -17.26
CA THR A 313 -16.74 -8.89 -16.32
C THR A 313 -16.86 -7.45 -16.79
N ALA A 314 -17.99 -6.81 -16.49
CA ALA A 314 -18.18 -5.38 -16.70
C ALA A 314 -17.75 -4.65 -15.42
N LEU A 315 -17.01 -3.56 -15.58
CA LEU A 315 -16.57 -2.72 -14.45
C LEU A 315 -17.52 -1.57 -14.23
N THR A 316 -17.45 -1.00 -13.03
CA THR A 316 -18.18 0.20 -12.60
C THR A 316 -17.90 1.45 -13.45
N ASP A 317 -16.69 1.58 -14.02
CA ASP A 317 -16.36 2.63 -15.00
C ASP A 317 -17.04 2.42 -16.38
N GLY A 318 -17.75 1.29 -16.54
CA GLY A 318 -18.42 0.77 -17.72
C GLY A 318 -17.49 0.29 -18.82
N SER A 319 -16.19 0.14 -18.54
CA SER A 319 -15.31 -0.71 -19.32
C SER A 319 -15.56 -2.18 -18.98
N GLU A 320 -15.00 -3.10 -19.75
CA GLU A 320 -15.02 -4.53 -19.42
C GLU A 320 -13.60 -5.06 -19.29
N ARG A 321 -13.43 -6.09 -18.48
CA ARG A 321 -12.22 -6.91 -18.43
C ARG A 321 -12.53 -8.30 -18.93
N ALA A 322 -11.57 -8.91 -19.61
CA ALA A 322 -11.65 -10.32 -19.94
C ALA A 322 -10.35 -11.04 -19.62
N PHE A 323 -10.48 -12.24 -19.07
CA PHE A 323 -9.41 -13.22 -19.02
C PHE A 323 -9.43 -13.94 -20.37
N ARG A 324 -8.44 -13.65 -21.20
CA ARG A 324 -8.39 -14.06 -22.59
C ARG A 324 -7.24 -15.01 -22.82
N MET A 325 -7.54 -16.08 -23.54
CA MET A 325 -6.55 -16.96 -24.13
C MET A 325 -6.15 -16.46 -25.52
N LYS A 326 -4.86 -16.51 -25.84
CA LYS A 326 -4.30 -16.16 -27.14
C LYS A 326 -3.13 -17.09 -27.49
N TRP A 327 -3.17 -17.69 -28.67
CA TRP A 327 -2.00 -18.34 -29.27
C TRP A 327 -1.04 -17.30 -29.83
N LEU A 328 0.27 -17.51 -29.66
CA LEU A 328 1.26 -16.68 -30.34
C LEU A 328 1.26 -17.06 -31.81
N THR A 329 1.11 -16.05 -32.66
CA THR A 329 1.15 -16.21 -34.11
C THR A 329 2.32 -15.42 -34.66
N ASN A 330 2.96 -15.93 -35.70
CA ASN A 330 3.89 -15.15 -36.51
C ASN A 330 3.10 -14.02 -37.20
N ASP A 331 3.55 -12.78 -37.05
CA ASP A 331 2.83 -11.60 -37.56
C ASP A 331 2.79 -11.55 -39.10
N GLU A 332 3.76 -12.18 -39.78
CA GLU A 332 3.84 -12.22 -41.25
C GLU A 332 3.00 -13.36 -41.85
N THR A 333 3.03 -14.54 -41.24
CA THR A 333 2.37 -15.73 -41.80
C THR A 333 1.01 -16.02 -41.17
N GLY A 334 0.73 -15.47 -39.99
CA GLY A 334 -0.45 -15.77 -39.18
C GLY A 334 -0.43 -17.18 -38.57
N GLU A 335 0.64 -17.95 -38.77
CA GLU A 335 0.77 -19.30 -38.25
C GLU A 335 1.04 -19.29 -36.74
N VAL A 336 0.45 -20.25 -36.04
CA VAL A 336 0.69 -20.43 -34.60
C VAL A 336 2.13 -20.92 -34.40
N VAL A 337 2.88 -20.20 -33.56
CA VAL A 337 4.29 -20.49 -33.24
C VAL A 337 4.50 -20.94 -31.80
N SER A 338 3.51 -20.77 -30.92
CA SER A 338 3.58 -21.29 -29.55
C SER A 338 3.04 -22.71 -29.47
N GLU A 339 3.65 -23.55 -28.63
CA GLU A 339 3.19 -24.93 -28.37
C GLU A 339 1.92 -24.96 -27.51
N VAL A 340 1.72 -23.94 -26.69
CA VAL A 340 0.57 -23.74 -25.82
C VAL A 340 -0.03 -22.35 -26.06
N PRO A 341 -1.31 -22.14 -25.75
CA PRO A 341 -1.83 -20.78 -25.69
C PRO A 341 -1.14 -20.00 -24.57
N HIS A 342 -1.31 -18.68 -24.55
CA HIS A 342 -0.91 -17.81 -23.46
C HIS A 342 -2.15 -17.08 -22.93
N PHE A 343 -2.12 -16.67 -21.65
CA PHE A 343 -3.22 -15.92 -21.04
C PHE A 343 -2.95 -14.44 -20.98
N ARG A 344 -3.99 -13.62 -20.97
CA ARG A 344 -3.87 -12.17 -20.76
C ARG A 344 -5.15 -11.59 -20.21
N ILE A 345 -5.02 -10.63 -19.31
CA ILE A 345 -6.14 -9.79 -18.88
C ILE A 345 -6.21 -8.60 -19.82
N VAL A 346 -7.38 -8.38 -20.42
CA VAL A 346 -7.58 -7.34 -21.43
C VAL A 346 -8.68 -6.37 -21.05
N LYS A 347 -8.53 -5.10 -21.44
CA LYS A 347 -9.53 -4.04 -21.28
C LYS A 347 -10.29 -3.79 -22.59
N TYR A 348 -11.62 -3.74 -22.49
CA TYR A 348 -12.50 -3.20 -23.54
C TYR A 348 -13.11 -1.89 -23.04
N TYR A 349 -13.06 -0.84 -23.85
CA TYR A 349 -13.71 0.42 -23.53
C TYR A 349 -15.21 0.37 -23.83
N LYS A 350 -15.98 1.31 -23.28
CA LYS A 350 -17.42 1.51 -23.56
C LYS A 350 -17.78 1.51 -25.05
N SER A 351 -16.86 1.96 -25.91
CA SER A 351 -17.05 1.96 -27.36
C SER A 351 -16.94 0.58 -28.02
N GLY A 352 -16.69 -0.48 -27.25
CA GLY A 352 -16.35 -1.82 -27.75
C GLY A 352 -14.92 -1.94 -28.27
N ASN A 353 -14.17 -0.82 -28.31
CA ASN A 353 -12.79 -0.82 -28.77
C ASN A 353 -11.91 -1.55 -27.77
N TYR A 354 -11.08 -2.44 -28.32
CA TYR A 354 -10.08 -3.20 -27.61
C TYR A 354 -8.82 -2.35 -27.41
N ALA A 355 -8.27 -2.31 -26.19
CA ALA A 355 -6.94 -1.73 -25.96
C ALA A 355 -5.87 -2.69 -26.53
N GLN A 356 -5.52 -2.53 -27.80
CA GLN A 356 -4.72 -3.51 -28.55
C GLN A 356 -3.25 -3.57 -28.15
N GLY A 357 -2.72 -2.50 -27.53
CA GLY A 357 -1.28 -2.32 -27.31
C GLY A 357 -0.75 -2.58 -25.90
N SER A 358 -1.57 -3.08 -24.96
CA SER A 358 -1.19 -3.03 -23.54
C SER A 358 -1.32 -4.34 -22.76
N ALA A 359 -1.67 -5.46 -23.36
CA ALA A 359 -1.82 -6.72 -22.62
C ALA A 359 -0.80 -7.78 -23.05
N PRO A 360 0.34 -7.91 -22.32
CA PRO A 360 1.33 -8.93 -22.61
C PRO A 360 0.74 -10.32 -22.36
N ASN A 361 1.27 -11.29 -23.09
CA ASN A 361 0.93 -12.68 -22.91
C ASN A 361 1.63 -13.20 -21.64
N LEU A 362 0.87 -13.80 -20.74
CA LEU A 362 1.33 -14.67 -19.67
C LEU A 362 1.60 -16.03 -20.29
N ASP A 363 2.87 -16.29 -20.60
CA ASP A 363 3.40 -17.64 -20.79
C ASP A 363 3.16 -18.52 -19.55
N PRO A 364 3.35 -19.85 -19.66
CA PRO A 364 3.11 -20.79 -18.56
C PRO A 364 3.83 -20.41 -17.28
N ASP A 365 5.14 -20.12 -17.35
CA ASP A 365 5.99 -19.84 -16.19
C ASP A 365 5.53 -18.57 -15.46
N ALA A 366 5.20 -17.52 -16.20
CA ALA A 366 4.70 -16.29 -15.62
C ALA A 366 3.26 -16.37 -15.12
N PHE A 367 2.43 -17.24 -15.69
CA PHE A 367 1.13 -17.55 -15.11
C PHE A 367 1.32 -18.24 -13.77
N GLU A 368 2.14 -19.30 -13.70
CA GLU A 368 2.40 -20.02 -12.46
C GLU A 368 2.99 -19.05 -11.42
N SER A 369 4.10 -18.38 -11.72
CA SER A 369 4.74 -17.43 -10.80
C SER A 369 3.80 -16.34 -10.28
N LEU A 370 3.00 -15.71 -11.16
CA LEU A 370 2.08 -14.65 -10.74
C LEU A 370 0.92 -15.16 -9.87
N PHE A 371 0.38 -16.34 -10.15
CA PHE A 371 -0.76 -16.86 -9.37
C PHE A 371 -0.34 -17.69 -8.16
N GLU A 372 0.85 -18.30 -8.16
CA GLU A 372 1.43 -18.98 -6.99
C GLU A 372 1.79 -18.02 -5.88
N SER A 373 2.27 -16.82 -6.22
CA SER A 373 2.59 -15.78 -5.26
C SER A 373 1.36 -15.19 -4.56
N ILE A 374 0.14 -15.47 -5.05
CA ILE A 374 -1.09 -15.19 -4.31
C ILE A 374 -1.25 -16.25 -3.22
N PRO A 375 -1.39 -15.86 -1.93
CA PRO A 375 -1.54 -16.83 -0.86
C PRO A 375 -2.70 -17.82 -1.04
N MET A 376 -2.52 -19.04 -0.54
CA MET A 376 -3.39 -20.19 -0.83
C MET A 376 -4.83 -20.02 -0.33
N ASP A 377 -4.98 -19.50 0.88
CA ASP A 377 -6.28 -19.19 1.48
C ASP A 377 -7.05 -18.15 0.66
N ILE A 378 -6.38 -17.12 0.16
CA ILE A 378 -6.90 -16.12 -0.77
C ILE A 378 -7.33 -16.81 -2.06
N ARG A 379 -6.47 -17.64 -2.65
CA ARG A 379 -6.82 -18.43 -3.85
C ARG A 379 -8.06 -19.29 -3.61
N ARG A 380 -8.18 -19.94 -2.46
CA ARG A 380 -9.33 -20.78 -2.13
C ARG A 380 -10.62 -20.00 -1.94
N GLN A 381 -10.56 -18.87 -1.24
CA GLN A 381 -11.72 -18.03 -0.99
C GLN A 381 -12.19 -17.32 -2.26
N ALA A 382 -11.28 -16.59 -2.92
CA ALA A 382 -11.57 -15.75 -4.08
C ALA A 382 -11.70 -16.53 -5.39
N LEU A 383 -10.86 -17.57 -5.60
CA LEU A 383 -10.74 -18.26 -6.89
C LEU A 383 -11.42 -19.61 -6.90
N VAL A 384 -11.66 -20.28 -5.77
CA VAL A 384 -12.30 -21.61 -5.75
C VAL A 384 -13.74 -21.55 -5.21
N GLY A 385 -14.06 -20.54 -4.41
CA GLY A 385 -15.38 -20.32 -3.84
C GLY A 385 -15.59 -21.10 -2.54
N ASN A 386 -15.37 -20.41 -1.41
CA ASN A 386 -15.99 -20.74 -0.13
C ASN A 386 -17.18 -19.76 0.09
N PRO A 387 -18.24 -20.13 0.83
CA PRO A 387 -19.51 -19.40 0.80
C PRO A 387 -19.52 -18.01 1.46
N GLU A 388 -18.43 -17.55 2.08
CA GLU A 388 -18.33 -16.18 2.61
C GLU A 388 -16.92 -15.62 2.30
N PRO A 389 -16.80 -14.56 1.49
CA PRO A 389 -15.52 -13.90 1.25
C PRO A 389 -15.18 -13.01 2.44
N ASP A 390 -14.15 -13.39 3.20
CA ASP A 390 -13.51 -12.50 4.18
C ASP A 390 -12.22 -11.94 3.58
N VAL A 391 -12.36 -10.79 2.95
CA VAL A 391 -11.26 -10.06 2.30
C VAL A 391 -10.26 -9.45 3.30
N SER A 392 -10.49 -9.54 4.61
CA SER A 392 -9.51 -9.12 5.62
C SER A 392 -8.26 -10.03 5.65
N VAL A 393 -8.44 -11.31 5.29
CA VAL A 393 -7.37 -12.32 5.23
C VAL A 393 -6.33 -12.01 4.15
N LEU A 394 -6.73 -11.30 3.08
CA LEU A 394 -5.83 -10.81 2.03
C LEU A 394 -4.70 -9.92 2.56
N TRP A 395 -4.91 -9.30 3.73
CA TRP A 395 -3.98 -8.36 4.35
C TRP A 395 -3.14 -9.00 5.45
N GLU A 396 -3.69 -9.97 6.20
CA GLU A 396 -2.99 -10.67 7.28
C GLU A 396 -1.90 -11.62 6.75
N MET A 397 -2.16 -12.33 5.64
CA MET A 397 -1.19 -13.28 5.09
C MET A 397 0.09 -12.63 4.52
N THR A 398 0.03 -11.38 4.07
CA THR A 398 1.24 -10.64 3.65
C THR A 398 2.13 -10.21 4.82
N VAL A 399 1.69 -10.37 6.07
CA VAL A 399 2.48 -10.07 7.28
C VAL A 399 3.09 -11.34 7.88
N GLU A 400 2.56 -12.51 7.55
CA GLU A 400 3.09 -13.82 7.97
C GLU A 400 3.59 -14.66 6.78
N ASP A 401 4.56 -14.14 6.02
CA ASP A 401 5.45 -15.03 5.26
C ASP A 401 6.92 -14.69 5.53
N THR A 402 7.41 -15.23 6.65
CA THR A 402 8.83 -15.17 7.03
C THR A 402 9.66 -16.28 6.37
N THR A 403 9.16 -16.92 5.31
CA THR A 403 9.92 -17.97 4.63
C THR A 403 10.60 -17.45 3.35
N ASN A 404 11.91 -17.23 3.47
CA ASN A 404 12.91 -17.05 2.38
C ASN A 404 13.25 -15.63 1.92
N LEU A 405 13.47 -14.69 2.85
CA LEU A 405 14.51 -13.67 2.63
C LEU A 405 15.89 -14.29 2.90
N THR A 406 16.48 -14.94 1.90
CA THR A 406 17.93 -15.13 1.90
C THR A 406 18.58 -13.76 1.79
N ASP A 407 19.23 -13.32 2.86
CA ASP A 407 20.12 -12.15 2.86
C ASP A 407 21.18 -12.36 1.77
N PRO A 408 21.25 -11.52 0.72
CA PRO A 408 22.23 -11.67 -0.37
C PRO A 408 23.68 -11.42 0.08
N ARG A 409 23.94 -11.23 1.38
CA ARG A 409 25.28 -11.19 1.99
C ARG A 409 25.69 -12.49 2.68
N ILE A 410 24.84 -13.52 2.67
CA ILE A 410 25.22 -14.86 3.14
C ILE A 410 25.34 -15.78 1.92
N SER A 411 26.35 -15.49 1.11
CA SER A 411 26.99 -16.44 0.21
C SER A 411 28.46 -16.53 0.59
N ASP A 412 28.74 -17.44 1.53
CA ASP A 412 29.88 -18.37 1.53
C ASP A 412 29.70 -19.43 2.63
#